data_AF-A0A523C305-F1
#
_entry.id   AF-A0A523C305-F1
#
_cell.length_a   1.000
_cell.length_b   1.000
_cell.length_c   1.000
_cell.angle_alpha   90.00
_cell.angle_beta   90.00
_cell.angle_gamma   90.00
#
_symmetry.space_group_name_H-M   'P 1'
#
loop_
_entity.id
_entity.type
_entity.pdbx_description
1 polymer ?
#
loop_
_entity_poly.entity_id
_entity_poly.type
_entity_poly.pdbx_seq_one_letter_code
_entity_poly.pdbx_strand_id
1 'polypeptide(L)'
;MLVLMVNGSPRREGNTDILLAEVARSAQANGAEVEQVILAEKNIEACNGCLSCEAVGECAISDDMDALYPRLRHADAIVLGTPVYFWTVSGLLKQFMDRTYGLHYQRDLTGKIGAAVVVAGRAGGSTAYETIMAFYQLHRMYPAGGVIAYGLAAGEVRHDREGMEQARRLGRLLYRLHGSR
;
A
#
# COMPACT_ATOMS: atom_id res chain seq x y z
N MET A 1 17.40 -0.89 -2.06
CA MET A 1 16.09 -1.47 -1.74
C MET A 1 15.05 -0.96 -2.72
N LEU A 2 14.13 -1.82 -3.17
CA LEU A 2 12.97 -1.45 -3.97
C LEU A 2 11.73 -1.32 -3.07
N VAL A 3 11.10 -0.15 -3.09
CA VAL A 3 9.84 0.14 -2.39
C VAL A 3 8.72 0.22 -3.43
N LEU A 4 7.76 -0.71 -3.36
CA LEU A 4 6.56 -0.69 -4.19
C LEU A 4 5.43 0.01 -3.43
N MET A 5 4.96 1.14 -3.96
CA MET A 5 3.86 1.90 -3.40
C MET A 5 2.57 1.62 -4.18
N VAL A 6 1.55 1.11 -3.51
CA VAL A 6 0.23 0.84 -4.09
C VAL A 6 -0.73 1.94 -3.67
N ASN A 7 -1.20 2.73 -4.62
CA ASN A 7 -2.14 3.83 -4.40
C ASN A 7 -3.58 3.37 -4.71
N GLY A 8 -4.39 3.20 -3.67
CA GLY A 8 -5.82 2.88 -3.75
C GLY A 8 -6.74 4.10 -3.91
N SER A 9 -6.21 5.31 -4.07
CA SER A 9 -7.04 6.48 -4.34
C SER A 9 -7.62 6.42 -5.76
N PRO A 10 -8.94 6.67 -5.94
CA PRO A 10 -9.50 6.86 -7.27
C PRO A 10 -9.13 8.21 -7.89
N ARG A 11 -8.54 9.13 -7.11
CA ARG A 11 -8.16 10.47 -7.54
C ARG A 11 -6.64 10.58 -7.64
N ARG A 12 -6.15 10.90 -8.85
CA ARG A 12 -4.81 11.45 -9.06
C ARG A 12 -4.70 12.81 -8.39
N GLU A 13 -3.50 13.12 -7.88
CA GLU A 13 -3.20 14.39 -7.21
C GLU A 13 -4.10 14.67 -5.98
N GLY A 14 -4.82 13.65 -5.52
CA GLY A 14 -5.60 13.68 -4.29
C GLY A 14 -4.73 13.54 -3.05
N ASN A 15 -5.35 13.64 -1.88
CA ASN A 15 -4.63 13.64 -0.61
C ASN A 15 -3.75 12.40 -0.40
N THR A 16 -4.23 11.21 -0.71
CA THR A 16 -3.44 9.97 -0.59
C THR A 16 -2.25 9.96 -1.55
N ASP A 17 -2.42 10.45 -2.78
CA ASP A 17 -1.35 10.53 -3.78
C ASP A 17 -0.26 11.50 -3.33
N ILE A 18 -0.66 12.66 -2.81
CA ILE A 18 0.24 13.68 -2.26
C ILE A 18 1.05 13.12 -1.08
N LEU A 19 0.40 12.39 -0.18
CA LEU A 19 1.04 11.84 1.01
C LEU A 19 2.00 10.70 0.65
N LEU A 20 1.62 9.81 -0.26
CA LEU A 20 2.52 8.79 -0.83
C LEU A 20 3.73 9.44 -1.51
N ALA A 21 3.54 10.52 -2.27
CA ALA A 21 4.62 11.24 -2.91
C ALA A 21 5.61 11.85 -1.89
N GLU A 22 5.15 12.27 -0.70
CA GLU A 22 6.03 12.71 0.39
C GLU A 22 6.86 11.55 0.96
N VAL A 23 6.24 10.38 1.18
CA VAL A 23 6.97 9.16 1.58
C VAL A 23 8.00 8.78 0.52
N ALA A 24 7.62 8.79 -0.76
CA ALA A 24 8.47 8.45 -1.89
C ALA A 24 9.68 9.36 -1.97
N ARG A 25 9.47 10.69 -1.95
CA ARG A 25 10.56 11.69 -1.94
C ARG A 25 11.54 11.44 -0.80
N SER A 26 11.03 11.19 0.40
CA SER A 26 11.86 10.95 1.58
C SER A 26 12.66 9.64 1.46
N ALA A 27 12.03 8.56 1.00
CA ALA A 27 12.70 7.28 0.78
C ALA A 27 13.80 7.37 -0.31
N GLN A 28 13.49 8.03 -1.44
CA GLN A 28 14.43 8.26 -2.53
C GLN A 28 15.62 9.12 -2.09
N ALA A 29 15.38 10.16 -1.28
CA ALA A 29 16.45 10.98 -0.72
C ALA A 29 17.40 10.19 0.21
N ASN A 30 17.00 8.99 0.67
CA ASN A 30 17.84 8.10 1.46
C ASN A 30 18.41 6.93 0.64
N GLY A 31 18.19 6.89 -0.68
CA GLY A 31 18.77 5.87 -1.58
C GLY A 31 17.86 4.68 -1.87
N ALA A 32 16.57 4.73 -1.52
CA ALA A 32 15.61 3.74 -1.97
C ALA A 32 15.21 3.97 -3.43
N GLU A 33 15.07 2.90 -4.19
CA GLU A 33 14.33 2.92 -5.45
C GLU A 33 12.84 2.82 -5.13
N VAL A 34 12.01 3.65 -5.75
CA VAL A 34 10.58 3.71 -5.47
C VAL A 34 9.80 3.58 -6.76
N GLU A 35 8.92 2.59 -6.80
CA GLU A 35 7.93 2.42 -7.85
C GLU A 35 6.53 2.67 -7.29
N GLN A 36 5.65 3.27 -8.11
CA GLN A 36 4.26 3.48 -7.74
C GLN A 36 3.32 2.74 -8.70
N VAL A 37 2.26 2.18 -8.14
CA VAL A 37 1.13 1.57 -8.84
C VAL A 37 -0.11 2.37 -8.47
N ILE A 38 -0.79 2.96 -9.45
CA ILE A 38 -2.08 3.61 -9.25
C ILE A 38 -3.19 2.63 -9.62
N LEU A 39 -3.93 2.13 -8.63
CA LEU A 39 -4.98 1.13 -8.87
C LEU A 39 -6.15 1.67 -9.69
N ALA A 40 -6.40 2.98 -9.66
CA ALA A 40 -7.42 3.63 -10.47
C ALA A 40 -7.13 3.60 -11.98
N GLU A 41 -5.88 3.32 -12.36
CA GLU A 41 -5.41 3.21 -13.75
C GLU A 41 -5.25 1.74 -14.18
N LYS A 42 -5.80 0.81 -13.39
CA LYS A 42 -5.70 -0.62 -13.62
C LYS A 42 -7.08 -1.23 -13.72
N ASN A 43 -7.23 -2.18 -14.63
CA ASN A 43 -8.38 -3.06 -14.69
C ASN A 43 -8.08 -4.30 -13.85
N ILE A 44 -8.60 -4.33 -12.63
CA ILE A 44 -8.46 -5.47 -11.71
C ILE A 44 -9.87 -5.95 -11.37
N GLU A 45 -10.18 -7.18 -11.75
CA GLU A 45 -11.46 -7.79 -11.45
C GLU A 45 -11.55 -8.21 -9.98
N ALA A 46 -12.79 -8.28 -9.47
CA ALA A 46 -13.02 -8.78 -8.13
C ALA A 46 -12.65 -10.27 -8.04
N CYS A 47 -12.10 -10.68 -6.89
CA CYS A 47 -11.90 -12.10 -6.60
C CYS A 47 -13.25 -12.82 -6.58
N ASN A 48 -13.34 -13.96 -7.28
CA ASN A 48 -14.55 -14.79 -7.33
C ASN A 48 -14.51 -15.97 -6.35
N GLY A 49 -13.47 -16.09 -5.52
CA GLY A 49 -13.36 -17.12 -4.48
C GLY A 49 -13.14 -18.55 -4.99
N CYS A 50 -12.68 -18.75 -6.24
CA CYS A 50 -12.49 -20.08 -6.80
C CYS A 50 -11.28 -20.87 -6.25
N LEU A 51 -10.38 -20.20 -5.52
CA LEU A 51 -9.18 -20.78 -4.88
C LEU A 51 -8.14 -21.42 -5.83
N SER A 52 -8.29 -21.26 -7.15
CA SER A 52 -7.34 -21.81 -8.14
C SER A 52 -5.91 -21.30 -7.98
N CYS A 53 -5.74 -20.11 -7.40
CA CYS A 53 -4.44 -19.49 -7.16
C CYS A 53 -3.63 -20.13 -6.02
N GLU A 54 -4.23 -21.00 -5.19
CA GLU A 54 -3.49 -21.65 -4.09
C GLU A 54 -2.30 -22.45 -4.61
N ALA A 55 -2.49 -23.22 -5.68
CA ALA A 55 -1.47 -24.12 -6.20
C ALA A 55 -0.34 -23.40 -6.97
N VAL A 56 -0.64 -22.25 -7.57
CA VAL A 56 0.25 -21.57 -8.53
C VAL A 56 0.74 -20.18 -8.07
N GLY A 57 0.13 -19.62 -7.03
CA GLY A 57 0.47 -18.29 -6.48
C GLY A 57 -0.15 -17.10 -7.21
N GLU A 58 -0.68 -17.29 -8.40
CA GLU A 58 -1.26 -16.26 -9.26
C GLU A 58 -2.70 -16.59 -9.61
N CYS A 59 -3.53 -15.57 -9.85
CA CYS A 59 -4.93 -15.80 -10.17
C CYS A 59 -5.13 -16.22 -11.62
N ALA A 60 -6.14 -17.06 -11.86
CA ALA A 60 -6.52 -17.48 -13.20
C ALA A 60 -7.29 -16.41 -14.01
N ILE A 61 -7.78 -15.33 -13.36
CA ILE A 61 -8.36 -14.20 -14.10
C ILE A 61 -7.20 -13.36 -14.62
N SER A 62 -7.06 -13.30 -15.94
CA SER A 62 -6.03 -12.51 -16.60
C SER A 62 -6.48 -11.06 -16.75
N ASP A 63 -5.82 -10.19 -16.00
CA ASP A 63 -6.08 -8.75 -15.92
C ASP A 63 -4.78 -8.03 -15.52
N ASP A 64 -4.86 -6.75 -15.13
CA ASP A 64 -3.66 -5.99 -14.80
C ASP A 64 -2.88 -6.52 -13.56
N MET A 65 -3.44 -7.47 -12.78
CA MET A 65 -2.70 -8.14 -11.71
C MET A 65 -1.52 -8.97 -12.22
N ASP A 66 -1.60 -9.50 -13.45
CA ASP A 66 -0.56 -10.34 -14.05
C ASP A 66 0.81 -9.61 -14.05
N ALA A 67 0.78 -8.30 -14.32
CA ALA A 67 1.98 -7.46 -14.29
C ALA A 67 2.40 -7.03 -12.86
N LEU A 68 1.51 -7.13 -11.86
CA LEU A 68 1.78 -6.71 -10.49
C LEU A 68 2.39 -7.84 -9.64
N TYR A 69 2.03 -9.10 -9.88
CA TYR A 69 2.60 -10.25 -9.17
C TYR A 69 4.14 -10.28 -9.14
N PRO A 70 4.85 -10.19 -10.27
CA PRO A 70 6.32 -10.18 -10.25
C PRO A 70 6.87 -8.98 -9.47
N ARG A 71 6.27 -7.79 -9.61
CA ARG A 71 6.71 -6.57 -8.89
C ARG A 71 6.56 -6.72 -7.38
N LEU A 72 5.46 -7.34 -6.92
CA LEU A 72 5.23 -7.64 -5.51
C LEU A 72 6.29 -8.61 -4.96
N ARG A 73 6.67 -9.63 -5.74
CA ARG A 73 7.73 -10.58 -5.37
C ARG A 73 9.12 -9.94 -5.33
N HIS A 74 9.41 -9.02 -6.25
CA HIS A 74 10.70 -8.34 -6.32
C HIS A 74 10.88 -7.23 -5.28
N ALA A 75 9.81 -6.60 -4.80
CA ALA A 75 9.90 -5.51 -3.83
C ALA A 75 10.49 -5.94 -2.47
N ASP A 76 11.34 -5.11 -1.87
CA ASP A 76 11.82 -5.29 -0.49
C ASP A 76 10.81 -4.78 0.55
N ALA A 77 10.09 -3.72 0.16
CA ALA A 77 9.06 -3.07 0.95
C ALA A 77 7.82 -2.78 0.12
N ILE A 78 6.65 -2.92 0.74
CA ILE A 78 5.35 -2.59 0.13
C ILE A 78 4.65 -1.55 1.01
N VAL A 79 4.26 -0.44 0.38
CA VAL A 79 3.49 0.63 1.04
C VAL A 79 2.09 0.64 0.45
N LEU A 80 1.07 0.39 1.27
CA LEU A 80 -0.32 0.48 0.87
C LEU A 80 -0.88 1.84 1.28
N GLY A 81 -1.30 2.62 0.28
CA GLY A 81 -1.92 3.92 0.45
C GLY A 81 -3.40 3.91 0.12
N THR A 82 -4.24 4.51 0.96
CA THR A 82 -5.69 4.58 0.70
C THR A 82 -6.33 5.84 1.27
N PRO A 83 -7.36 6.39 0.59
CA PRO A 83 -8.36 7.21 1.28
C PRO A 83 -9.24 6.31 2.15
N VAL A 84 -9.82 6.87 3.20
CA VAL A 84 -10.85 6.20 4.01
C VAL A 84 -12.21 6.38 3.33
N TYR A 85 -12.80 5.27 2.85
CA TYR A 85 -14.16 5.23 2.34
C TYR A 85 -15.00 4.28 3.19
N PHE A 86 -16.15 4.76 3.67
CA PHE A 86 -17.05 4.02 4.56
C PHE A 86 -16.32 3.28 5.69
N TRP A 87 -15.50 4.01 6.45
CA TRP A 87 -14.75 3.53 7.63
C TRP A 87 -13.60 2.55 7.38
N THR A 88 -13.23 2.28 6.13
CA THR A 88 -12.09 1.40 5.85
C THR A 88 -11.34 1.81 4.58
N VAL A 89 -10.45 0.93 4.13
CA VAL A 89 -9.74 1.04 2.86
C VAL A 89 -10.72 1.23 1.69
N SER A 90 -10.25 1.87 0.63
CA SER A 90 -11.02 2.01 -0.61
C SER A 90 -11.36 0.65 -1.23
N GLY A 91 -12.44 0.61 -2.01
CA GLY A 91 -12.80 -0.59 -2.79
C GLY A 91 -11.69 -1.03 -3.74
N LEU A 92 -10.98 -0.07 -4.38
CA LEU A 92 -9.82 -0.35 -5.24
C LEU A 92 -8.72 -1.09 -4.48
N LEU A 93 -8.33 -0.58 -3.30
CA LEU A 93 -7.30 -1.24 -2.51
C LEU A 93 -7.78 -2.62 -2.03
N LYS A 94 -9.05 -2.75 -1.62
CA LYS A 94 -9.60 -4.03 -1.16
C LYS A 94 -9.61 -5.07 -2.27
N GLN A 95 -10.01 -4.70 -3.50
CA GLN A 95 -9.95 -5.59 -4.66
C GLN A 95 -8.53 -6.08 -4.92
N PHE A 96 -7.55 -5.17 -4.93
CA PHE A 96 -6.14 -5.54 -5.03
C PHE A 96 -5.71 -6.52 -3.92
N MET A 97 -6.06 -6.24 -2.66
CA MET A 97 -5.73 -7.10 -1.51
C MET A 97 -6.31 -8.51 -1.68
N ASP A 98 -7.57 -8.63 -2.11
CA ASP A 98 -8.25 -9.93 -2.29
C ASP A 98 -7.60 -10.78 -3.38
N ARG A 99 -6.97 -10.13 -4.37
CA ARG A 99 -6.26 -10.76 -5.47
C ARG A 99 -4.85 -11.25 -5.10
N THR A 100 -4.43 -11.06 -3.84
CA THR A 100 -3.14 -11.55 -3.31
C THR A 100 -3.22 -12.89 -2.57
N TYR A 101 -4.38 -13.55 -2.57
CA TYR A 101 -4.58 -14.82 -1.84
C TYR A 101 -3.56 -15.92 -2.23
N GLY A 102 -3.24 -16.04 -3.52
CA GLY A 102 -2.20 -16.96 -3.99
C GLY A 102 -0.81 -16.66 -3.42
N LEU A 103 -0.42 -15.38 -3.38
CA LEU A 103 0.85 -14.93 -2.79
C LEU A 103 0.95 -15.27 -1.30
N HIS A 104 -0.17 -15.19 -0.57
CA HIS A 104 -0.23 -15.59 0.84
C HIS A 104 0.09 -17.09 1.00
N TYR A 105 -0.56 -17.93 0.17
CA TYR A 105 -0.38 -19.38 0.23
C TYR A 105 1.04 -19.80 -0.13
N GLN A 106 1.60 -19.20 -1.19
CA GLN A 106 2.99 -19.43 -1.61
C GLN A 106 4.03 -18.74 -0.72
N ARG A 107 3.59 -17.91 0.25
CA ARG A 107 4.43 -17.17 1.19
C ARG A 107 5.36 -16.15 0.52
N ASP A 108 5.00 -15.69 -0.67
CA ASP A 108 5.82 -14.83 -1.54
C ASP A 108 6.19 -13.49 -0.89
N LEU A 109 5.35 -12.98 0.01
CA LEU A 109 5.56 -11.69 0.67
C LEU A 109 6.23 -11.81 2.05
N THR A 110 6.56 -13.03 2.49
CA THR A 110 7.13 -13.26 3.82
C THR A 110 8.41 -12.46 4.01
N GLY A 111 8.51 -11.81 5.16
CA GLY A 111 9.68 -11.06 5.56
C GLY A 111 9.86 -9.71 4.86
N LYS A 112 9.00 -9.32 3.92
CA LYS A 112 9.05 -7.95 3.34
C LYS A 112 8.64 -6.90 4.36
N ILE A 113 9.05 -5.64 4.17
CA ILE A 113 8.62 -4.52 5.03
C ILE A 113 7.23 -4.04 4.55
N GLY A 114 6.28 -3.87 5.48
CA GLY A 114 4.96 -3.31 5.18
C GLY A 114 4.74 -1.96 5.86
N ALA A 115 4.20 -0.97 5.15
CA ALA A 115 3.82 0.31 5.76
C ALA A 115 2.49 0.87 5.25
N ALA A 116 1.72 1.55 6.10
CA ALA A 116 0.42 2.11 5.73
C ALA A 116 0.46 3.63 5.50
N VAL A 117 -0.29 4.12 4.51
CA VAL A 117 -0.56 5.55 4.28
C VAL A 117 -2.07 5.73 4.18
N VAL A 118 -2.68 6.31 5.21
CA VAL A 118 -4.14 6.44 5.31
C VAL A 118 -4.51 7.91 5.35
N VAL A 119 -5.49 8.31 4.53
CA VAL A 119 -6.04 9.68 4.56
C VAL A 119 -7.53 9.62 4.86
N ALA A 120 -7.94 10.25 5.97
CA ALA A 120 -9.33 10.38 6.37
C ALA A 120 -9.84 11.82 6.19
N GLY A 121 -11.13 12.00 5.91
CA GLY A 121 -11.74 13.33 6.00
C GLY A 121 -11.99 13.76 7.44
N ARG A 122 -12.39 12.81 8.30
CA ARG A 122 -12.69 13.08 9.73
C ARG A 122 -12.45 11.86 10.62
N ALA A 123 -12.99 10.70 10.24
CA ALA A 123 -12.98 9.48 11.05
C ALA A 123 -12.69 8.24 10.18
N GLY A 124 -12.50 7.08 10.82
CA GLY A 124 -12.23 5.79 10.16
C GLY A 124 -10.77 5.53 9.81
N GLY A 125 -9.87 6.46 10.13
CA GLY A 125 -8.42 6.28 9.90
C GLY A 125 -7.85 5.03 10.59
N SER A 126 -8.20 4.82 11.86
CA SER A 126 -7.69 3.67 12.65
C SER A 126 -8.13 2.33 12.07
N THR A 127 -9.40 2.18 11.70
CA THR A 127 -9.91 0.93 11.12
C THR A 127 -9.29 0.61 9.76
N ALA A 128 -9.12 1.63 8.89
CA ALA A 128 -8.41 1.45 7.62
C ALA A 128 -6.93 1.07 7.84
N TYR A 129 -6.26 1.70 8.80
CA TYR A 129 -4.89 1.39 9.19
C TYR A 129 -4.77 -0.05 9.71
N GLU A 130 -5.65 -0.46 10.63
CA GLU A 130 -5.71 -1.81 11.19
C GLU A 130 -5.96 -2.86 10.11
N THR A 131 -6.83 -2.57 9.14
CA THR A 131 -7.07 -3.44 7.98
C THR A 131 -5.79 -3.69 7.18
N ILE A 132 -4.98 -2.65 6.95
CA ILE A 132 -3.69 -2.76 6.26
C ILE A 132 -2.67 -3.50 7.13
N MET A 133 -2.61 -3.24 8.44
CA MET A 133 -1.72 -3.97 9.36
C MET A 133 -2.07 -5.46 9.44
N ALA A 134 -3.36 -5.81 9.44
CA ALA A 134 -3.81 -7.20 9.40
C ALA A 134 -3.39 -7.91 8.11
N PHE A 135 -3.46 -7.22 6.97
CA PHE A 135 -2.94 -7.73 5.70
C PHE A 135 -1.44 -8.05 5.76
N TYR A 136 -0.62 -7.16 6.32
CA TYR A 136 0.81 -7.42 6.47
C TYR A 136 1.09 -8.61 7.38
N GLN A 137 0.37 -8.73 8.49
CA GLN A 137 0.51 -9.87 9.40
C GLN A 137 0.10 -11.19 8.73
N LEU A 138 -1.01 -11.19 7.98
CA LEU A 138 -1.46 -12.35 7.22
C LEU A 138 -0.40 -12.81 6.22
N HIS A 139 0.25 -11.87 5.54
CA HIS A 139 1.34 -12.11 4.59
C HIS A 139 2.71 -12.33 5.24
N ARG A 140 2.80 -12.37 6.58
CA ARG A 140 4.05 -12.56 7.35
C ARG A 140 5.11 -11.51 7.03
N MET A 141 4.65 -10.30 6.72
CA MET A 141 5.49 -9.12 6.53
C MET A 141 5.80 -8.49 7.88
N TYR A 142 6.88 -7.70 7.94
CA TYR A 142 7.23 -6.90 9.11
C TYR A 142 6.55 -5.52 9.01
N PRO A 143 5.56 -5.21 9.86
CA PRO A 143 4.88 -3.92 9.80
C PRO A 143 5.77 -2.83 10.40
N ALA A 144 6.18 -1.86 9.57
CA ALA A 144 6.97 -0.69 9.98
C ALA A 144 6.10 0.44 10.56
N GLY A 145 4.79 0.21 10.69
CA GLY A 145 3.79 1.21 11.08
C GLY A 145 3.23 1.95 9.87
N GLY A 146 2.95 3.23 10.03
CA GLY A 146 2.40 4.05 8.95
C GLY A 146 2.00 5.44 9.40
N VAL A 147 1.27 6.14 8.53
CA VAL A 147 0.73 7.47 8.78
C VAL A 147 -0.78 7.48 8.57
N ILE A 148 -1.49 8.13 9.49
CA ILE A 148 -2.88 8.55 9.31
C ILE A 148 -2.85 10.08 9.22
N ALA A 149 -3.37 10.64 8.14
CA ALA A 149 -3.46 12.07 7.91
C ALA A 149 -4.88 12.48 7.54
N TYR A 150 -5.15 13.79 7.57
CA TYR A 150 -6.48 14.34 7.38
C TYR A 150 -6.57 15.30 6.20
N GLY A 151 -7.64 15.17 5.41
CA GLY A 151 -7.96 16.07 4.32
C GLY A 151 -9.20 15.61 3.54
N LEU A 152 -10.18 16.50 3.38
CA LEU A 152 -11.44 16.24 2.70
C LEU A 152 -11.40 16.69 1.24
N ALA A 153 -11.04 17.95 1.01
CA ALA A 153 -10.86 18.52 -0.33
C ALA A 153 -9.52 18.05 -0.93
N ALA A 154 -9.43 18.03 -2.26
CA ALA A 154 -8.19 17.68 -2.94
C ALA A 154 -7.07 18.67 -2.54
N GLY A 155 -5.91 18.14 -2.12
CA GLY A 155 -4.77 18.95 -1.70
C GLY A 155 -4.77 19.37 -0.22
N GLU A 156 -5.89 19.19 0.49
CA GLU A 156 -6.05 19.66 1.87
C GLU A 156 -5.07 19.00 2.85
N VAL A 157 -4.63 17.76 2.57
CA VAL A 157 -3.65 17.05 3.41
C VAL A 157 -2.33 17.81 3.58
N ARG A 158 -2.01 18.75 2.67
CA ARG A 158 -0.82 19.60 2.79
C ARG A 158 -0.86 20.50 4.02
N HIS A 159 -2.06 20.79 4.55
CA HIS A 159 -2.24 21.57 5.75
C HIS A 159 -2.14 20.73 7.04
N ASP A 160 -2.24 19.40 6.93
CA ASP A 160 -1.95 18.49 8.03
C ASP A 160 -0.44 18.35 8.23
N ARG A 161 0.13 19.30 8.98
CA ARG A 161 1.57 19.38 9.23
C ARG A 161 2.13 18.13 9.89
N GLU A 162 1.36 17.51 10.77
CA GLU A 162 1.77 16.29 11.46
C GLU A 162 1.77 15.11 10.50
N GLY A 163 0.67 14.89 9.76
CA GLY A 163 0.60 13.85 8.74
C GLY A 163 1.73 13.95 7.71
N MET A 164 2.02 15.16 7.22
CA MET A 164 3.11 15.39 6.27
C MET A 164 4.49 15.09 6.88
N GLU A 165 4.73 15.42 8.15
CA GLU A 165 6.01 15.11 8.82
C GLU A 165 6.14 13.60 9.12
N GLN A 166 5.06 12.94 9.52
CA GLN A 166 5.04 11.49 9.71
C GLN A 166 5.31 10.75 8.40
N ALA A 167 4.76 11.23 7.27
CA ALA A 167 5.07 10.67 5.95
C ALA A 167 6.57 10.79 5.61
N ARG A 168 7.20 11.94 5.90
CA ARG A 168 8.66 12.08 5.75
C ARG A 168 9.44 11.11 6.62
N ARG A 169 9.05 10.98 7.90
CA ARG A 169 9.68 10.06 8.84
C ARG A 169 9.56 8.61 8.37
N LEU A 170 8.40 8.23 7.84
CA LEU A 170 8.15 6.90 7.30
C LEU A 170 9.09 6.57 6.14
N GLY A 171 9.29 7.50 5.19
CA GLY A 171 10.24 7.29 4.09
C GLY A 171 11.67 7.03 4.57
N ARG A 172 12.14 7.76 5.60
CA ARG A 172 13.45 7.51 6.23
C ARG A 172 13.51 6.15 6.94
N LEU A 173 12.42 5.77 7.61
CA LEU A 173 12.32 4.52 8.35
C LEU A 173 12.42 3.30 7.43
N LEU A 174 11.73 3.31 6.28
CA LEU A 174 11.76 2.21 5.32
C LEU A 174 13.19 1.86 4.90
N TYR A 175 14.00 2.89 4.59
CA TYR A 175 15.40 2.68 4.23
C TYR A 175 16.25 2.12 5.37
N ARG A 176 16.09 2.67 6.60
CA ARG A 176 16.84 2.18 7.76
C ARG A 176 16.54 0.73 8.10
N LEU A 177 15.27 0.33 8.04
CA LEU A 177 14.85 -1.03 8.36
C LEU A 177 15.38 -2.08 7.38
N HIS A 178 15.64 -1.68 6.13
CA HIS A 178 16.27 -2.57 5.16
C HIS A 178 17.74 -2.83 5.49
N GLY A 179 18.50 -1.81 5.91
CA GLY A 179 19.91 -1.96 6.27
C GLY A 179 20.19 -2.69 7.60
N SER A 180 19.16 -3.00 8.39
CA SER A 180 19.26 -3.71 9.66
C SER A 180 18.99 -5.20 9.57
N ARG A 181 18.86 -5.75 8.36
CA ARG A 181 18.62 -7.17 8.06
C ARG A 181 19.84 -7.78 7.39
#